data_AF-A0A2D9Y809-F1
#
_entry.id   AF-A0A2D9Y809-F1
#
_cell.length_a   1.000
_cell.length_b   1.000
_cell.length_c   1.000
_cell.angle_alpha   90.00
_cell.angle_beta   90.00
_cell.angle_gamma   90.00
#
_symmetry.space_group_name_H-M   'P 1'
#
loop_
_entity.id
_entity.type
_entity.pdbx_description
1 polymer ?
#
loop_
_entity_poly.entity_id
_entity_poly.type
_entity_poly.pdbx_seq_one_letter_code
_entity_poly.pdbx_strand_id
1 'polypeptide(L)'
;NNIDVSKRYTHDTIRPISYYGADKKVDLGFVGSCMVHKGDVKIVAQMLRNLESKTGDVKFNAPLVVTAPTYNIIDELKEEGDWGILQKYSGFEFDDNAPKNSARTEYENILYLERPGCNLCMGNQEKAAKGDTVLATTTRLFKGRVVEDTPEKKGESLLASTPVVVLSAILGRTPTIEEYKTAVDGINLTKFSPPLDKLSSTNSVHF
;
A
#
# COMPACT_ATOMS: atom_id res chain seq x y z
N ASN A 1 7.17 19.78 -1.67
CA ASN A 1 8.54 19.33 -1.34
C ASN A 1 8.86 19.66 0.11
N ASN A 2 9.61 18.81 0.82
CA ASN A 2 10.15 19.16 2.14
C ASN A 2 11.09 20.37 2.02
N ILE A 3 10.96 21.30 2.97
CA ILE A 3 11.79 22.51 3.05
C ILE A 3 13.26 22.09 3.19
N ASP A 4 13.52 21.14 4.07
CA ASP A 4 14.82 20.47 4.21
C ASP A 4 15.03 19.46 3.08
N VAL A 5 16.09 19.68 2.29
CA VAL A 5 16.47 18.83 1.15
C VAL A 5 16.82 17.42 1.61
N SER A 6 17.51 17.29 2.75
CA SER A 6 17.98 16.01 3.27
C SER A 6 16.82 15.07 3.64
N LYS A 7 15.66 15.64 3.95
CA LYS A 7 14.46 14.92 4.38
C LYS A 7 13.49 14.58 3.26
N ARG A 8 13.78 14.91 2.00
CA ARG A 8 12.82 14.78 0.87
C ARG A 8 12.45 13.35 0.50
N TYR A 9 13.35 12.41 0.76
CA TYR A 9 13.17 11.00 0.39
C TYR A 9 13.50 10.07 1.56
N THR A 10 13.20 10.53 2.78
CA THR A 10 13.45 9.79 4.02
C THR A 10 12.14 9.39 4.67
N HIS A 11 12.17 8.26 5.37
CA HIS A 11 11.03 7.76 6.14
C HIS A 11 10.81 8.56 7.44
N ASP A 12 11.76 9.40 7.82
CA ASP A 12 11.70 10.22 9.05
C ASP A 12 10.72 11.40 8.95
N THR A 13 10.26 11.76 7.74
CA THR A 13 9.26 12.81 7.58
C THR A 13 7.86 12.22 7.63
N ILE A 14 7.32 12.13 8.84
CA ILE A 14 5.97 11.62 9.10
C ILE A 14 4.98 12.78 9.09
N ARG A 15 3.86 12.59 8.37
CA ARG A 15 2.75 13.55 8.32
C ARG A 15 1.42 12.85 8.59
N PRO A 16 0.51 13.45 9.36
CA PRO A 16 -0.83 12.92 9.48
C PRO A 16 -1.56 12.99 8.13
N ILE A 17 -2.49 12.09 7.87
CA ILE A 17 -3.24 12.07 6.60
C ILE A 17 -3.98 13.39 6.35
N SER A 18 -4.43 14.06 7.41
CA SER A 18 -5.09 15.37 7.34
C SER A 18 -4.21 16.48 6.76
N TYR A 19 -2.88 16.34 6.79
CA TYR A 19 -1.97 17.29 6.14
C TYR A 19 -2.26 17.42 4.64
N TYR A 20 -2.66 16.32 4.00
CA TYR A 20 -2.90 16.25 2.56
C TYR A 20 -4.30 16.69 2.16
N GLY A 21 -5.13 17.21 3.08
CA GLY A 21 -6.42 17.81 2.75
C GLY A 21 -7.41 16.92 1.99
N ALA A 22 -7.17 15.60 1.95
CA ALA A 22 -7.85 14.68 1.03
C ALA A 22 -7.78 15.11 -0.45
N ASP A 23 -6.72 15.79 -0.88
CA ASP A 23 -6.53 16.29 -2.25
C ASP A 23 -5.38 15.62 -3.00
N LYS A 24 -4.44 15.01 -2.26
CA LYS A 24 -3.20 14.49 -2.82
C LYS A 24 -3.50 13.34 -3.75
N LYS A 25 -3.31 13.57 -5.06
CA LYS A 25 -3.46 12.56 -6.11
C LYS A 25 -2.57 11.35 -5.81
N VAL A 26 -3.12 10.15 -6.03
CA VAL A 26 -2.41 8.88 -5.95
C VAL A 26 -2.52 8.21 -7.30
N ASP A 27 -1.37 7.89 -7.89
CA ASP A 27 -1.27 7.28 -9.21
C ASP A 27 -1.07 5.76 -9.11
N LEU A 28 -0.56 5.24 -7.98
CA LEU A 28 -0.46 3.79 -7.72
C LEU A 28 -0.47 3.47 -6.22
N GLY A 29 -1.24 2.45 -5.84
CA GLY A 29 -1.19 1.83 -4.51
C GLY A 29 -0.44 0.50 -4.53
N PHE A 30 0.45 0.25 -3.57
CA PHE A 30 1.15 -1.03 -3.44
C PHE A 30 1.07 -1.58 -2.01
N VAL A 31 0.41 -2.73 -1.86
CA VAL A 31 0.37 -3.51 -0.62
C VAL A 31 1.23 -4.76 -0.80
N GLY A 32 2.48 -4.67 -0.38
CA GLY A 32 3.44 -5.76 -0.48
C GLY A 32 4.79 -5.33 0.05
N SER A 33 5.47 -6.22 0.76
CA SER A 33 6.87 -6.15 1.19
C SER A 33 7.11 -7.26 2.22
N CYS A 34 8.32 -7.33 2.77
CA CYS A 34 8.60 -8.14 3.95
C CYS A 34 7.87 -7.68 5.23
N MET A 35 7.21 -6.51 5.22
CA MET A 35 6.42 -6.00 6.37
C MET A 35 4.95 -6.44 6.33
N VAL A 36 4.49 -6.99 5.21
CA VAL A 36 3.10 -7.41 5.02
C VAL A 36 2.95 -8.85 5.52
N HIS A 37 1.94 -9.09 6.35
CA HIS A 37 1.60 -10.40 6.88
C HIS A 37 0.21 -10.83 6.40
N LYS A 38 -0.22 -12.05 6.75
CA LYS A 38 -1.58 -12.54 6.45
C LYS A 38 -2.65 -11.55 6.90
N GLY A 39 -2.51 -11.00 8.12
CA GLY A 39 -3.45 -10.03 8.68
C GLY A 39 -3.61 -8.77 7.81
N ASP A 40 -2.53 -8.28 7.21
CA ASP A 40 -2.59 -7.13 6.31
C ASP A 40 -3.38 -7.43 5.05
N VAL A 41 -3.20 -8.61 4.46
CA VAL A 41 -3.97 -9.03 3.28
C VAL A 41 -5.45 -9.24 3.62
N LYS A 42 -5.74 -9.77 4.82
CA LYS A 42 -7.13 -9.85 5.35
C LYS A 42 -7.76 -8.46 5.52
N ILE A 43 -6.99 -7.44 5.90
CA ILE A 43 -7.48 -6.05 5.93
C ILE A 43 -7.91 -5.60 4.53
N VAL A 44 -7.12 -5.87 3.50
CA VAL A 44 -7.50 -5.56 2.10
C VAL A 44 -8.83 -6.23 1.76
N ALA A 45 -8.93 -7.53 1.99
CA ALA A 45 -10.14 -8.32 1.73
C ALA A 45 -11.36 -7.75 2.46
N GLN A 46 -11.22 -7.45 3.76
CA GLN A 46 -12.33 -6.91 4.56
C GLN A 46 -12.74 -5.50 4.12
N MET A 47 -11.79 -4.64 3.74
CA MET A 47 -12.10 -3.32 3.20
C MET A 47 -12.89 -3.40 1.89
N LEU A 48 -12.54 -4.33 0.99
CA LEU A 48 -13.31 -4.54 -0.24
C LEU A 48 -14.74 -4.98 0.08
N ARG A 49 -14.94 -5.89 1.04
CA ARG A 49 -16.29 -6.29 1.50
C ARG A 49 -17.07 -5.11 2.10
N ASN A 50 -16.42 -4.29 2.93
CA ASN A 50 -17.04 -3.14 3.57
C ASN A 50 -17.51 -2.10 2.54
N LEU A 51 -16.66 -1.83 1.55
CA LEU A 51 -16.96 -0.88 0.48
C LEU A 51 -18.05 -1.45 -0.44
N GLU A 52 -17.93 -2.70 -0.88
CA GLU A 52 -18.97 -3.39 -1.66
C GLU A 52 -20.34 -3.34 -0.97
N SER A 53 -20.40 -3.61 0.34
CA SER A 53 -21.64 -3.54 1.11
C SER A 53 -22.29 -2.13 1.11
N LYS A 54 -21.46 -1.08 1.02
CA LYS A 54 -21.92 0.32 1.04
C LYS A 54 -22.23 0.88 -0.34
N THR A 55 -21.47 0.50 -1.37
CA THR A 55 -21.54 1.09 -2.72
C THR A 55 -22.05 0.13 -3.78
N GLY A 56 -22.18 -1.16 -3.47
CA GLY A 56 -22.60 -2.23 -4.38
C GLY A 56 -21.48 -2.79 -5.28
N ASP A 57 -20.44 -2.01 -5.52
CA ASP A 57 -19.29 -2.35 -6.35
C ASP A 57 -18.04 -1.56 -5.90
N VAL A 58 -16.85 -2.07 -6.19
CA VAL A 58 -15.57 -1.40 -5.92
C VAL A 58 -14.86 -1.11 -7.23
N LYS A 59 -14.61 0.18 -7.48
CA LYS A 59 -13.86 0.67 -8.64
C LYS A 59 -12.57 1.33 -8.20
N PHE A 60 -11.51 1.05 -8.94
CA PHE A 60 -10.20 1.64 -8.70
C PHE A 60 -10.02 2.87 -9.58
N ASN A 61 -9.65 4.01 -8.98
CA ASN A 61 -9.27 5.22 -9.71
C ASN A 61 -7.74 5.31 -9.91
N ALA A 62 -6.99 4.43 -9.26
CA ALA A 62 -5.58 4.15 -9.48
C ALA A 62 -5.32 2.64 -9.26
N PRO A 63 -4.35 2.03 -9.95
CA PRO A 63 -3.98 0.64 -9.77
C PRO A 63 -3.69 0.32 -8.29
N LEU A 64 -4.15 -0.85 -7.86
CA LEU A 64 -3.75 -1.44 -6.59
C LEU A 64 -2.97 -2.72 -6.87
N VAL A 65 -1.70 -2.75 -6.52
CA VAL A 65 -0.87 -3.95 -6.62
C VAL A 65 -0.76 -4.60 -5.24
N VAL A 66 -1.13 -5.87 -5.13
CA VAL A 66 -1.06 -6.65 -3.89
C VAL A 66 -0.11 -7.82 -4.09
N THR A 67 0.79 -8.01 -3.14
CA THR A 67 1.69 -9.16 -3.10
C THR A 67 1.71 -9.74 -1.69
N ALA A 68 1.19 -10.95 -1.53
CA ALA A 68 1.39 -11.73 -0.32
C ALA A 68 2.88 -12.12 -0.21
N PRO A 69 3.49 -12.18 0.98
CA PRO A 69 4.92 -12.42 1.11
C PRO A 69 5.33 -13.87 0.78
N THR A 70 4.43 -14.85 0.97
CA THR A 70 4.70 -16.28 0.75
C THR A 70 3.47 -17.01 0.18
N TYR A 71 3.71 -18.16 -0.44
CA TYR A 71 2.65 -19.05 -0.94
C TYR A 71 1.75 -19.59 0.18
N ASN A 72 2.32 -19.99 1.31
CA ASN A 72 1.53 -20.50 2.44
C ASN A 72 0.46 -19.51 2.91
N ILE A 73 0.77 -18.21 2.91
CA ILE A 73 -0.23 -17.19 3.26
C ILE A 73 -1.34 -17.13 2.22
N ILE A 74 -1.03 -17.28 0.92
CA ILE A 74 -2.05 -17.35 -0.13
C ILE A 74 -2.94 -18.57 0.08
N ASP A 75 -2.36 -19.73 0.37
CA ASP A 75 -3.11 -20.98 0.57
C ASP A 75 -4.05 -20.86 1.77
N GLU A 76 -3.56 -20.34 2.91
CA GLU A 76 -4.39 -20.04 4.08
C GLU A 76 -5.53 -19.05 3.75
N LEU A 77 -5.24 -17.98 3.00
CA LEU A 77 -6.27 -17.01 2.58
C LEU A 77 -7.31 -17.62 1.64
N LYS A 78 -6.93 -18.60 0.81
CA LYS A 78 -7.85 -19.35 -0.05
C LYS A 78 -8.76 -20.25 0.79
N GLU A 79 -8.18 -21.00 1.73
CA GLU A 79 -8.93 -21.85 2.68
C GLU A 79 -9.91 -21.03 3.52
N GLU A 80 -9.50 -19.84 3.99
CA GLU A 80 -10.34 -18.93 4.77
C GLU A 80 -11.37 -18.16 3.92
N GLY A 81 -11.30 -18.24 2.58
CA GLY A 81 -12.18 -17.53 1.65
C GLY A 81 -11.88 -16.03 1.47
N ASP A 82 -10.83 -15.53 2.10
CA ASP A 82 -10.35 -14.14 1.95
C ASP A 82 -9.70 -13.88 0.60
N TRP A 83 -9.07 -14.87 -0.01
CA TRP A 83 -8.54 -14.74 -1.36
C TRP A 83 -9.64 -14.52 -2.40
N GLY A 84 -10.82 -15.13 -2.21
CA GLY A 84 -11.92 -15.07 -3.18
C GLY A 84 -12.44 -13.65 -3.43
N ILE A 85 -12.52 -12.80 -2.39
CA ILE A 85 -12.94 -11.39 -2.59
C ILE A 85 -11.86 -10.58 -3.31
N LEU A 86 -10.58 -10.90 -3.10
CA LEU A 86 -9.48 -10.28 -3.84
C LEU A 86 -9.56 -10.67 -5.32
N GLN A 87 -9.78 -11.95 -5.61
CA GLN A 87 -9.95 -12.45 -6.98
C GLN A 87 -11.16 -11.81 -7.68
N LYS A 88 -12.29 -11.65 -6.98
CA LYS A 88 -13.50 -11.03 -7.53
C LYS A 88 -13.23 -9.64 -8.12
N TYR A 89 -12.39 -8.86 -7.46
CA TYR A 89 -12.07 -7.48 -7.86
C TYR A 89 -10.75 -7.35 -8.65
N SER A 90 -10.03 -8.46 -8.80
CA SER A 90 -8.77 -8.48 -9.51
C SER A 90 -9.00 -8.54 -11.01
N GLY A 91 -8.25 -7.73 -11.76
CA GLY A 91 -8.12 -7.86 -13.21
C GLY A 91 -6.90 -8.68 -13.62
N PHE A 92 -6.05 -9.09 -12.67
CA PHE A 92 -4.85 -9.87 -12.92
C PHE A 92 -4.48 -10.72 -11.71
N GLU A 93 -4.30 -12.02 -11.91
CA GLU A 93 -3.69 -12.91 -10.93
C GLU A 93 -2.49 -13.62 -11.57
N PHE A 94 -1.39 -13.72 -10.84
CA PHE A 94 -0.22 -14.44 -11.30
C PHE A 94 -0.53 -15.92 -11.56
N ASP A 95 0.15 -16.53 -12.52
CA ASP A 95 0.08 -17.96 -12.81
C ASP A 95 1.51 -18.53 -12.86
N ASP A 96 1.76 -19.57 -12.06
CA ASP A 96 3.06 -20.23 -12.03
C ASP A 96 3.30 -21.17 -13.21
N ASN A 97 2.24 -21.61 -13.89
CA ASN A 97 2.33 -22.36 -15.14
C ASN A 97 2.52 -21.44 -16.35
N ALA A 98 2.18 -20.16 -16.22
CA ALA A 98 2.29 -19.15 -17.26
C ALA A 98 2.88 -17.83 -16.70
N PRO A 99 4.17 -17.83 -16.26
CA PRO A 99 4.80 -16.63 -15.71
C PRO A 99 4.84 -15.49 -16.73
N LYS A 100 4.75 -14.24 -16.23
CA LYS A 100 5.02 -13.05 -17.05
C LYS A 100 6.44 -13.12 -17.62
N ASN A 101 6.58 -12.76 -18.90
CA ASN A 101 7.88 -12.73 -19.60
C ASN A 101 8.60 -11.38 -19.48
N SER A 102 7.90 -10.34 -19.02
CA SER A 102 8.45 -8.99 -18.83
C SER A 102 7.96 -8.39 -17.52
N ALA A 103 8.80 -7.53 -16.94
CA ALA A 103 8.39 -6.70 -15.82
C ALA A 103 7.35 -5.67 -16.30
N ARG A 104 6.38 -5.38 -15.44
CA ARG A 104 5.35 -4.36 -15.65
C ARG A 104 5.91 -3.00 -15.27
N THR A 105 5.71 -2.05 -16.18
CA THR A 105 6.06 -0.63 -15.98
C THR A 105 4.87 0.30 -16.20
N GLU A 106 3.72 -0.27 -16.58
CA GLU A 106 2.47 0.41 -16.90
C GLU A 106 1.31 -0.38 -16.32
N TYR A 107 0.32 0.33 -15.80
CA TYR A 107 -0.77 -0.26 -15.02
C TYR A 107 -2.10 0.34 -15.44
N GLU A 108 -3.10 -0.52 -15.54
CA GLU A 108 -4.50 -0.16 -15.64
C GLU A 108 -5.09 0.01 -14.25
N ASN A 109 -6.19 0.75 -14.12
CA ASN A 109 -6.84 0.99 -12.84
C ASN A 109 -7.65 -0.23 -12.37
N ILE A 110 -6.94 -1.30 -12.02
CA ILE A 110 -7.47 -2.57 -11.52
C ILE A 110 -6.66 -3.01 -10.30
N LEU A 111 -7.18 -4.02 -9.59
CA LEU A 111 -6.42 -4.77 -8.61
C LEU A 111 -5.55 -5.82 -9.34
N TYR A 112 -4.26 -5.85 -9.00
CA TYR A 112 -3.29 -6.85 -9.43
C TYR A 112 -2.91 -7.72 -8.23
N LEU A 113 -3.10 -9.03 -8.37
CA LEU A 113 -2.55 -10.03 -7.45
C LEU A 113 -1.26 -10.57 -8.06
N GLU A 114 -0.14 -9.99 -7.63
CA GLU A 114 1.18 -10.35 -8.13
C GLU A 114 1.78 -11.52 -7.35
N ARG A 115 2.69 -12.26 -8.01
CA ARG A 115 3.35 -13.44 -7.42
C ARG A 115 4.03 -13.09 -6.10
N PRO A 116 3.97 -13.96 -5.08
CA PRO A 116 4.71 -13.78 -3.84
C PRO A 116 6.18 -13.41 -4.04
N GLY A 117 6.61 -12.32 -3.40
CA GLY A 117 7.97 -11.82 -3.51
C GLY A 117 8.09 -10.32 -3.19
N CYS A 118 9.27 -9.75 -3.47
CA CYS A 118 9.54 -8.34 -3.17
C CYS A 118 8.83 -7.35 -4.11
N ASN A 119 8.59 -7.74 -5.37
CA ASN A 119 7.87 -6.93 -6.37
C ASN A 119 8.33 -5.44 -6.38
N LEU A 120 7.41 -4.48 -6.43
CA LEU A 120 7.65 -3.04 -6.38
C LEU A 120 8.45 -2.57 -5.15
N CYS A 121 8.52 -3.35 -4.05
CA CYS A 121 9.35 -3.00 -2.89
C CYS A 121 10.85 -2.97 -3.25
N MET A 122 11.28 -3.86 -4.15
CA MET A 122 12.66 -3.87 -4.62
C MET A 122 12.89 -2.88 -5.76
N GLY A 123 11.88 -2.62 -6.61
CA GLY A 123 11.94 -1.59 -7.66
C GLY A 123 13.05 -1.80 -8.70
N ASN A 124 13.55 -3.03 -8.83
CA ASN A 124 14.59 -3.44 -9.79
C ASN A 124 14.04 -4.23 -10.98
N GLN A 125 12.77 -4.64 -10.93
CA GLN A 125 12.04 -5.32 -12.00
C GLN A 125 10.78 -4.51 -12.30
N GLU A 126 9.72 -4.78 -11.54
CA GLU A 126 8.47 -4.01 -11.54
C GLU A 126 8.73 -2.56 -11.12
N LYS A 127 8.12 -1.60 -11.80
CA LYS A 127 8.30 -0.17 -11.50
C LYS A 127 7.04 0.64 -11.80
N ALA A 128 6.71 1.59 -10.96
CA ALA A 128 5.62 2.54 -11.26
C ALA A 128 6.01 3.45 -12.43
N ALA A 129 5.01 4.02 -13.10
CA ALA A 129 5.25 4.91 -14.23
C ALA A 129 5.97 6.19 -13.75
N LYS A 130 6.84 6.74 -14.60
CA LYS A 130 7.69 7.88 -14.21
C LYS A 130 6.84 9.09 -13.83
N GLY A 131 7.22 9.75 -12.74
CA GLY A 131 6.51 10.89 -12.20
C GLY A 131 5.31 10.53 -11.33
N ASP A 132 4.92 9.27 -11.19
CA ASP A 132 3.78 8.88 -10.36
C ASP A 132 3.95 9.22 -8.87
N THR A 133 2.82 9.48 -8.21
CA THR A 133 2.71 9.46 -6.76
C THR A 133 2.25 8.07 -6.30
N VAL A 134 3.16 7.33 -5.67
CA VAL A 134 2.96 5.96 -5.19
C VAL A 134 2.75 5.96 -3.68
N LEU A 135 1.67 5.32 -3.21
CA LEU A 135 1.49 4.99 -1.78
C LEU A 135 1.77 3.51 -1.58
N ALA A 136 2.65 3.18 -0.63
CA ALA A 136 3.11 1.80 -0.47
C ALA A 136 3.28 1.36 0.99
N THR A 137 3.11 0.07 1.25
CA THR A 137 3.42 -0.58 2.53
C THR A 137 4.87 -1.10 2.59
N THR A 138 5.77 -0.49 1.81
CA THR A 138 7.18 -0.88 1.75
C THR A 138 7.97 -0.27 2.92
N THR A 139 9.26 -0.57 3.00
CA THR A 139 10.14 -0.07 4.06
C THR A 139 10.93 1.19 3.65
N ARG A 140 10.97 1.52 2.35
CA ARG A 140 11.89 2.55 1.82
C ARG A 140 11.23 3.31 0.67
N LEU A 141 11.39 4.64 0.70
CA LEU A 141 10.88 5.58 -0.29
C LEU A 141 11.97 6.40 -0.98
N PHE A 142 13.18 5.83 -1.11
CA PHE A 142 14.31 6.53 -1.71
C PHE A 142 14.03 6.93 -3.16
N LYS A 143 14.61 8.06 -3.58
CA LYS A 143 14.49 8.59 -4.93
C LYS A 143 14.83 7.53 -5.98
N GLY A 144 13.96 7.32 -6.97
CA GLY A 144 14.20 6.38 -8.07
C GLY A 144 13.96 4.91 -7.73
N ARG A 145 13.58 4.59 -6.49
CA ARG A 145 13.37 3.20 -6.03
C ARG A 145 12.12 2.59 -6.67
N VAL A 146 10.94 3.01 -6.22
CA VAL A 146 9.65 2.49 -6.72
C VAL A 146 9.21 3.24 -7.98
N VAL A 147 9.58 4.52 -8.08
CA VAL A 147 9.22 5.43 -9.16
C VAL A 147 10.37 6.35 -9.51
N GLU A 148 10.54 6.65 -10.79
CA GLU A 148 11.55 7.61 -11.29
C GLU A 148 10.93 8.98 -11.56
N ASP A 149 11.78 10.00 -11.71
CA ASP A 149 11.34 11.33 -12.15
C ASP A 149 11.09 11.32 -13.67
N THR A 150 10.16 12.16 -14.12
CA THR A 150 10.18 12.73 -15.48
C THR A 150 10.91 14.08 -15.48
N PRO A 151 11.21 14.68 -16.64
CA PRO A 151 11.74 16.04 -16.67
C PRO A 151 10.80 17.08 -16.02
N GLU A 152 9.49 16.84 -16.02
CA GLU A 152 8.46 17.78 -15.57
C GLU A 152 7.88 17.46 -14.18
N LYS A 153 7.88 16.20 -13.74
CA LYS A 153 7.30 15.74 -12.46
C LYS A 153 8.24 14.79 -11.73
N LYS A 154 8.48 15.07 -10.45
CA LYS A 154 9.23 14.16 -9.59
C LYS A 154 8.40 12.93 -9.26
N GLY A 155 9.01 11.76 -9.35
CA GLY A 155 8.44 10.54 -8.81
C GLY A 155 8.37 10.64 -7.29
N GLU A 156 7.22 10.31 -6.72
CA GLU A 156 6.99 10.42 -5.29
C GLU A 156 6.58 9.06 -4.72
N SER A 157 7.28 8.61 -3.68
CA SER A 157 6.90 7.42 -2.93
C SER A 157 6.56 7.83 -1.50
N LEU A 158 5.38 7.46 -1.04
CA LEU A 158 4.89 7.71 0.31
C LEU A 158 4.63 6.37 1.00
N LEU A 159 5.17 6.21 2.20
CA LEU A 159 4.87 5.04 3.01
C LEU A 159 3.57 5.26 3.78
N ALA A 160 2.68 4.27 3.74
CA ALA A 160 1.40 4.33 4.42
C ALA A 160 0.98 2.93 4.88
N SER A 161 0.04 2.88 5.82
CA SER A 161 -0.55 1.61 6.27
C SER A 161 -1.46 1.01 5.19
N THR A 162 -1.67 -0.30 5.26
CA THR A 162 -2.53 -1.05 4.32
C THR A 162 -3.87 -0.36 4.06
N PRO A 163 -4.64 0.08 5.08
CA PRO A 163 -5.91 0.72 4.80
C PRO A 163 -5.81 2.05 4.04
N VAL A 164 -4.79 2.85 4.32
CA VAL A 164 -4.60 4.13 3.62
C VAL A 164 -4.21 3.88 2.17
N VAL A 165 -3.35 2.89 1.90
CA VAL A 165 -2.96 2.51 0.53
C VAL A 165 -4.16 2.03 -0.27
N VAL A 166 -4.92 1.07 0.24
CA VAL A 166 -6.08 0.47 -0.44
C VAL A 166 -7.13 1.54 -0.74
N LEU A 167 -7.51 2.32 0.27
CA LEU A 167 -8.54 3.34 0.09
C LEU A 167 -8.07 4.45 -0.87
N SER A 168 -6.78 4.80 -0.85
CA SER A 168 -6.27 5.83 -1.77
C SER A 168 -6.24 5.35 -3.22
N ALA A 169 -5.98 4.06 -3.47
CA ALA A 169 -6.05 3.49 -4.82
C ALA A 169 -7.48 3.47 -5.36
N ILE A 170 -8.45 3.12 -4.50
CA ILE A 170 -9.88 3.17 -4.83
C ILE A 170 -10.31 4.59 -5.16
N LEU A 171 -9.91 5.58 -4.34
CA LEU A 171 -10.29 6.98 -4.54
C LEU A 171 -9.48 7.71 -5.62
N GLY A 172 -8.25 7.28 -5.92
CA GLY A 172 -7.29 8.00 -6.79
C GLY A 172 -6.62 9.21 -6.11
N ARG A 173 -6.81 9.33 -4.80
CA ARG A 173 -6.32 10.40 -3.94
C ARG A 173 -6.28 9.96 -2.49
N THR A 174 -5.59 10.71 -1.62
CA THR A 174 -5.66 10.47 -0.17
C THR A 174 -7.10 10.59 0.36
N PRO A 175 -7.51 9.75 1.33
CA PRO A 175 -8.84 9.79 1.91
C PRO A 175 -9.00 10.88 2.97
N THR A 176 -10.25 11.27 3.22
CA THR A 176 -10.66 11.94 4.45
C THR A 176 -10.67 10.96 5.63
N ILE A 177 -10.71 11.51 6.85
CA ILE A 177 -10.81 10.69 8.08
C ILE A 177 -12.13 9.90 8.11
N GLU A 178 -13.23 10.47 7.61
CA GLU A 178 -14.53 9.82 7.62
C GLU A 178 -14.64 8.70 6.57
N GLU A 179 -14.09 8.91 5.37
CA GLU A 179 -13.92 7.84 4.37
C GLU A 179 -13.07 6.70 4.93
N TYR A 180 -11.98 7.03 5.63
CA TYR A 180 -11.13 6.05 6.29
C TYR A 180 -11.89 5.21 7.32
N LYS A 181 -12.57 5.84 8.29
CA LYS A 181 -13.34 5.15 9.33
C LYS A 181 -14.41 4.24 8.71
N THR A 182 -15.07 4.72 7.66
CA THR A 182 -16.10 3.99 6.94
C THR A 182 -15.56 2.73 6.27
N ALA A 183 -14.36 2.80 5.69
CA ALA A 183 -13.73 1.68 4.99
C ALA A 183 -13.18 0.63 5.96
N VAL A 184 -12.69 1.05 7.14
CA VAL A 184 -12.10 0.14 8.14
C VAL A 184 -13.07 -0.35 9.21
N ASP A 185 -14.37 -0.09 9.02
CA ASP A 185 -15.40 -0.50 9.96
C ASP A 185 -15.35 -2.01 10.25
N GLY A 186 -15.47 -2.38 11.53
CA GLY A 186 -15.34 -3.79 11.97
C GLY A 186 -13.94 -4.41 11.85
N ILE A 187 -12.93 -3.70 11.36
CA ILE A 187 -11.54 -4.21 11.29
C ILE A 187 -10.83 -3.93 12.61
N ASN A 188 -10.30 -4.98 13.25
CA ASN A 188 -9.47 -4.82 14.44
C ASN A 188 -8.06 -4.35 14.07
N LEU A 189 -7.90 -3.05 13.87
CA LEU A 189 -6.60 -2.41 13.66
C LEU A 189 -5.84 -2.29 14.99
N THR A 190 -4.52 -2.46 14.94
CA THR A 190 -3.66 -2.33 16.13
C THR A 190 -3.88 -0.98 16.80
N LYS A 191 -4.44 -1.00 18.01
CA LYS A 191 -4.61 0.17 18.86
C LYS A 191 -3.36 0.35 19.70
N PHE A 192 -2.34 1.02 19.16
CA PHE A 192 -1.22 1.45 19.99
C PHE A 192 -1.61 2.74 20.70
N SER A 193 -1.77 2.67 22.02
CA SER A 193 -1.76 3.86 22.87
C SER A 193 -0.39 3.90 23.54
N PRO A 194 0.40 4.98 23.38
CA PRO A 194 1.64 5.13 24.13
C PRO A 194 1.34 4.96 25.62
N PRO A 195 2.20 4.25 26.39
CA PRO A 195 2.08 4.24 27.84
C PRO A 195 2.01 5.68 28.36
N LEU A 196 1.01 5.98 29.18
CA LEU A 196 0.87 7.30 29.81
C LEU A 196 1.92 7.52 30.91
N ASP A 197 2.62 6.47 31.32
CA ASP A 197 3.71 6.57 32.27
C ASP A 197 4.88 7.31 31.64
N LYS A 198 5.36 8.35 32.33
CA LYS A 198 6.54 9.14 31.95
C LYS A 198 7.65 8.19 31.52
N LEU A 199 8.23 8.45 30.34
CA LEU A 199 9.50 7.89 29.89
C LEU A 199 10.49 7.86 31.05
N SER A 200 10.58 6.72 31.73
CA SER A 200 11.59 6.48 32.74
C SER A 200 12.92 6.57 32.01
N SER A 201 13.80 7.42 32.49
CA SER A 201 15.12 7.69 31.94
C SER A 201 15.89 6.40 31.72
N THR A 202 15.80 5.83 30.52
CA THR A 202 16.67 4.74 30.10
C THR A 202 18.00 5.37 29.73
N ASN A 203 18.96 5.29 30.65
CA ASN A 203 20.36 5.50 30.34
C ASN A 203 20.72 4.55 29.19
N SER A 204 20.94 5.10 28.00
CA SER A 204 21.41 4.34 26.85
C SER A 204 22.76 3.73 27.22
N VAL A 205 22.78 2.42 27.46
CA VAL A 205 24.03 1.68 27.69
C VAL A 205 24.60 1.41 26.31
N HIS A 206 25.47 2.30 25.84
CA HIS A 206 26.33 2.01 24.70
C HIS A 206 27.39 1.01 25.18
N PHE A 207 27.39 -0.19 24.58
CA PHE A 207 28.52 -1.12 24.60
C PHE A 207 29.37 -0.88 23.36
#